data_AF-A0A9E7NC52-F1
#
_entry.id   AF-A0A9E7NC52-F1
#
_cell.length_a   1.000
_cell.length_b   1.000
_cell.length_c   1.000
_cell.angle_alpha   90.00
_cell.angle_beta   90.00
_cell.angle_gamma   90.00
#
_symmetry.space_group_name_H-M   'P 1'
#
loop_
_entity.id
_entity.type
_entity.pdbx_description
1 polymer ?
#
loop_
_entity_poly.entity_id
_entity_poly.type
_entity_poly.pdbx_seq_one_letter_code
_entity_poly.pdbx_strand_id
1 'polypeptide(L)'
;MLQYIEPFTDIIFPVVYILFFVGTIAALALANRRFVRKAWLACFFALLLAVTVVGMTVMPVVEMHKFSQPNSEEMTYYEIRIVDSAGNELELDDRATPPMTGSRTSSVGQNMAYQYDDEERMEMGRFYIENVNRYRETVESGGPPIYTALEPPRYVDDQQWTAEQLENYEEFESISIYERTIVVNEDSDAVERNEETHLVTIDVANETVTENETALEDESA
;
A
#
# COMPACT_ATOMS: atom_id res chain seq x y z
N MET A 1 16.75 -14.79 33.97
CA MET A 1 17.92 -13.87 33.95
C MET A 1 17.59 -12.52 33.30
N LEU A 2 16.70 -12.46 32.29
CA LEU A 2 16.20 -11.21 31.69
C LEU A 2 15.28 -10.37 32.61
N GLN A 3 14.60 -11.01 33.58
CA GLN A 3 13.64 -10.36 34.48
C GLN A 3 14.24 -9.38 35.51
N TYR A 4 15.57 -9.32 35.64
CA TYR A 4 16.26 -8.38 36.54
C TYR A 4 16.77 -7.11 35.83
N ILE A 5 16.63 -7.03 34.50
CA ILE A 5 17.18 -5.93 33.67
C ILE A 5 16.10 -4.94 33.24
N GLU A 6 14.82 -5.34 33.21
CA GLU A 6 13.67 -4.49 32.84
C GLU A 6 13.58 -3.14 33.59
N PRO A 7 13.79 -3.04 34.93
CA PRO A 7 13.67 -1.74 35.59
C PRO A 7 14.84 -0.80 35.27
N PHE A 8 15.92 -1.30 34.67
CA PHE A 8 17.08 -0.49 34.30
C PHE A 8 17.05 -0.05 32.84
N THR A 9 16.36 -0.77 31.95
CA THR A 9 16.27 -0.40 30.53
C THR A 9 15.68 0.99 30.33
N ASP A 10 14.65 1.36 31.10
CA ASP A 10 13.96 2.65 30.98
C ASP A 10 14.86 3.86 31.29
N ILE A 11 15.93 3.66 32.07
CA ILE A 11 16.88 4.71 32.42
C ILE A 11 18.16 4.59 31.55
N ILE A 12 18.62 3.36 31.30
CA ILE A 12 19.85 3.12 30.53
C ILE A 12 19.69 3.61 29.10
N PHE A 13 18.56 3.33 28.43
CA PHE A 13 18.35 3.75 27.05
C PHE A 13 18.46 5.27 26.85
N PRO A 14 17.72 6.12 27.58
CA PRO A 14 17.83 7.57 27.41
C PRO A 14 19.22 8.10 27.81
N VAL A 15 19.87 7.52 28.82
CA VAL A 15 21.24 7.93 29.21
C VAL A 15 22.25 7.57 28.11
N VAL A 16 22.21 6.36 27.56
CA VAL A 16 23.08 5.93 26.45
C VAL A 16 22.80 6.78 25.21
N TYR A 17 21.55 7.08 24.93
CA TYR A 17 21.15 7.99 23.84
C TYR A 17 21.78 9.37 24.00
N ILE A 18 21.59 10.02 25.16
CA ILE A 18 22.17 11.34 25.43
C ILE A 18 23.71 11.29 25.32
N LEU A 19 24.35 10.27 25.89
CA LEU A 19 25.80 10.10 25.82
C LEU A 19 26.30 9.90 24.37
N PHE A 20 25.55 9.19 23.53
CA PHE A 20 25.87 9.02 22.12
C PHE A 20 25.86 10.35 21.37
N PHE A 21 24.84 11.18 21.58
CA PHE A 21 24.75 12.50 20.93
C PHE A 21 25.82 13.45 21.45
N VAL A 22 26.04 13.51 22.77
CA VAL A 22 27.11 14.33 23.37
C VAL A 22 28.49 13.87 22.88
N GLY A 23 28.73 12.57 22.83
CA GLY A 23 29.97 11.99 22.30
C GLY A 23 30.17 12.28 20.82
N THR A 24 29.11 12.26 20.02
CA THR A 24 29.14 12.61 18.60
C THR A 24 29.43 14.09 18.40
N ILE A 25 28.80 14.98 19.17
CA ILE A 25 29.08 16.42 19.14
C ILE A 25 30.54 16.70 19.51
N ALA A 26 31.06 16.05 20.56
CA ALA A 26 32.47 16.18 20.96
C ALA A 26 33.43 15.66 19.88
N ALA A 27 33.10 14.53 19.23
CA ALA A 27 33.89 13.98 18.13
C ALA A 27 33.88 14.89 16.89
N LEU A 28 32.75 15.54 16.60
CA LEU A 28 32.62 16.52 15.53
C LEU A 28 33.39 17.82 15.83
N ALA A 29 33.32 18.31 17.07
CA ALA A 29 34.10 19.48 17.50
C ALA A 29 35.62 19.25 17.40
N LEU A 30 36.06 18.00 17.58
CA LEU A 30 37.46 17.58 17.47
C LEU A 30 37.80 16.97 16.09
N ALA A 31 36.91 17.09 15.09
CA ALA A 31 37.02 16.42 13.80
C ALA A 31 38.26 16.81 12.96
N ASN A 32 38.88 17.96 13.28
CA ASN A 32 40.15 18.38 12.67
C ASN A 32 41.29 17.37 12.93
N ARG A 33 41.17 16.51 13.94
CA ARG A 33 42.10 15.39 14.17
C ARG A 33 41.65 14.18 13.36
N ARG A 34 42.43 13.83 12.32
CA ARG A 34 42.19 12.65 11.45
C ARG A 34 41.96 11.35 12.22
N PHE A 35 42.57 11.18 13.39
CA PHE A 35 42.40 9.99 14.23
C PHE A 35 41.00 9.90 14.86
N VAL A 36 40.46 11.02 15.35
CA VAL A 36 39.14 11.09 15.99
C VAL A 36 38.05 10.75 14.98
N ARG A 37 38.16 11.27 13.76
CA ARG A 37 37.22 10.97 12.66
C ARG A 37 37.21 9.48 12.30
N LYS A 38 38.39 8.85 12.17
CA LYS A 38 38.49 7.41 11.86
C LYS A 38 37.95 6.54 12.97
N ALA A 39 38.26 6.86 14.23
CA ALA A 39 37.77 6.12 15.39
C ALA A 39 36.25 6.24 15.54
N TRP A 40 35.68 7.43 15.34
CA TRP A 40 34.23 7.64 15.38
C TRP A 40 33.52 6.87 14.26
N LEU A 41 34.01 6.93 13.02
CA LEU A 41 33.45 6.15 11.91
C LEU A 41 33.51 4.64 12.17
N ALA A 42 34.64 4.13 12.64
CA ALA A 42 34.79 2.71 12.96
C ALA A 42 33.82 2.27 14.07
N CYS A 43 33.67 3.09 15.12
CA CYS A 43 32.71 2.83 16.20
C CYS A 43 31.26 2.86 15.69
N PHE A 44 30.92 3.85 14.87
CA PHE A 44 29.59 3.99 14.27
C PHE A 44 29.22 2.77 13.42
N PHE A 45 30.09 2.34 12.51
CA PHE A 45 29.84 1.16 11.68
C PHE A 45 29.83 -0.15 12.49
N ALA A 46 30.68 -0.28 13.51
CA ALA A 46 30.66 -1.44 14.40
C ALA A 46 29.35 -1.53 15.20
N LEU A 47 28.84 -0.39 15.68
CA LEU A 47 27.54 -0.32 16.36
C LEU A 47 26.41 -0.74 15.39
N LEU A 48 26.43 -0.22 14.17
CA LEU A 48 25.43 -0.52 13.14
C LEU A 48 25.44 -2.02 12.79
N LEU A 49 26.63 -2.61 12.65
CA LEU A 49 26.79 -4.06 12.45
C LEU A 49 26.26 -4.86 13.66
N ALA A 50 26.57 -4.43 14.89
CA ALA A 50 26.09 -5.11 16.09
C ALA A 50 24.55 -5.09 16.21
N VAL A 51 23.91 -3.95 15.92
CA VAL A 51 22.44 -3.84 15.84
C VAL A 51 21.87 -4.81 14.79
N THR A 52 22.53 -4.89 13.63
CA THR A 52 22.09 -5.76 12.53
C THR A 52 22.22 -7.24 12.87
N VAL A 53 23.32 -7.65 13.52
CA VAL A 53 23.59 -9.06 13.86
C VAL A 53 22.76 -9.53 15.05
N VAL A 54 22.55 -8.68 16.04
CA VAL A 54 21.83 -9.04 17.27
C VAL A 54 20.31 -8.91 17.12
N GLY A 55 19.83 -8.18 16.08
CA GLY A 55 18.40 -8.02 15.81
C GLY A 55 17.65 -7.22 16.87
N MET A 56 18.36 -6.51 17.76
CA MET A 56 17.75 -5.65 18.77
C MET A 56 17.79 -4.20 18.32
N THR A 57 16.63 -3.53 18.35
CA THR A 57 16.46 -2.12 17.97
C THR A 57 17.05 -1.23 19.06
N VAL A 58 18.33 -0.83 18.94
CA VAL A 58 19.03 -0.04 19.98
C VAL A 58 18.80 1.48 19.84
N MET A 59 18.04 1.92 18.84
CA MET A 59 17.70 3.34 18.66
C MET A 59 16.20 3.57 18.79
N PRO A 60 15.77 4.71 19.38
CA PRO A 60 14.40 5.19 19.31
C PRO A 60 14.15 5.83 17.93
N VAL A 61 14.56 5.14 16.86
CA VAL A 61 14.07 5.45 15.54
C VAL A 61 12.74 4.74 15.47
N VAL A 62 11.68 5.55 15.66
CA VAL A 62 10.32 5.30 15.18
C VAL A 62 10.37 4.24 14.11
N GLU A 63 9.83 3.06 14.44
CA GLU A 63 9.62 1.89 13.58
C GLU A 63 9.76 2.25 12.10
N MET A 64 11.01 2.26 11.59
CA MET A 64 11.24 2.38 10.16
C MET A 64 11.01 0.99 9.59
N HIS A 65 9.73 0.55 9.62
CA HIS A 65 9.01 -0.36 8.71
C HIS A 65 9.69 -1.63 8.20
N LYS A 66 10.81 -2.06 8.80
CA LYS A 66 11.48 -3.33 8.46
C LYS A 66 10.95 -4.52 9.26
N PHE A 67 10.23 -4.26 10.33
CA PHE A 67 9.44 -5.25 11.04
C PHE A 67 8.01 -4.80 10.83
N SER A 68 7.35 -5.39 9.84
CA SER A 68 5.90 -5.32 9.72
C SER A 68 5.33 -5.62 11.10
N GLN A 69 4.46 -4.74 11.61
CA GLN A 69 3.51 -5.18 12.63
C GLN A 69 2.93 -6.50 12.13
N PRO A 70 2.76 -7.53 12.97
CA PRO A 70 2.09 -8.75 12.53
C PRO A 70 0.77 -8.27 11.92
N ASN A 71 0.63 -8.44 10.60
CA ASN A 71 -0.62 -8.14 9.94
C ASN A 71 -1.67 -8.93 10.72
N SER A 72 -2.83 -8.33 10.98
CA SER A 72 -3.94 -9.14 11.44
C SER A 72 -4.07 -10.31 10.47
N GLU A 73 -4.23 -11.52 11.02
CA GLU A 73 -4.41 -12.76 10.24
C GLU A 73 -5.54 -12.61 9.20
N GLU A 74 -6.42 -11.64 9.41
CA GLU A 74 -7.50 -11.22 8.52
C GLU A 74 -7.31 -9.77 8.05
N MET A 75 -7.42 -9.54 6.75
CA MET A 75 -7.42 -8.21 6.12
C MET A 75 -8.61 -8.07 5.19
N THR A 76 -9.47 -7.08 5.46
CA THR A 76 -10.57 -6.69 4.57
C THR A 76 -10.19 -5.44 3.77
N TYR A 77 -10.41 -5.48 2.46
CA TYR A 77 -10.24 -4.34 1.57
C TYR A 77 -11.29 -4.36 0.47
N TYR A 78 -11.41 -3.23 -0.22
CA TYR A 78 -12.39 -3.05 -1.30
C TYR A 78 -11.65 -3.00 -2.64
N GLU A 79 -12.06 -3.87 -3.54
CA GLU A 79 -11.50 -3.97 -4.89
C GLU A 79 -12.48 -3.37 -5.90
N ILE A 80 -11.94 -2.58 -6.81
CA ILE A 80 -12.67 -2.03 -7.94
C ILE A 80 -12.31 -2.89 -9.16
N ARG A 81 -13.31 -3.48 -9.81
CA ARG A 81 -13.16 -4.20 -11.09
C ARG A 81 -13.85 -3.42 -12.18
N ILE A 82 -13.22 -3.40 -13.35
CA ILE A 82 -13.79 -2.82 -14.56
C ILE A 82 -14.49 -3.93 -15.34
N VAL A 83 -15.65 -3.63 -15.89
CA VAL A 83 -16.51 -4.57 -16.58
C VAL A 83 -16.71 -4.09 -18.02
N ASP A 84 -16.49 -4.99 -18.97
CA ASP A 84 -16.69 -4.72 -20.40
C ASP A 84 -18.17 -4.83 -20.81
N SER A 85 -18.48 -4.41 -22.05
CA SER A 85 -19.83 -4.51 -22.64
C SER A 85 -20.37 -5.95 -22.74
N ALA A 86 -19.50 -6.95 -22.67
CA ALA A 86 -19.87 -8.37 -22.66
C ALA A 86 -20.08 -8.92 -21.23
N GLY A 87 -19.82 -8.12 -20.19
CA GLY A 87 -19.94 -8.50 -18.78
C GLY A 87 -18.71 -9.23 -18.22
N ASN A 88 -17.58 -9.20 -18.91
CA ASN A 88 -16.32 -9.73 -18.40
C ASN A 88 -15.67 -8.73 -17.45
N GLU A 89 -15.20 -9.21 -16.30
CA GLU A 89 -14.54 -8.39 -15.30
C GLU A 89 -13.02 -8.45 -15.42
N LEU A 90 -12.38 -7.31 -15.18
CA LEU A 90 -10.93 -7.15 -15.11
C LEU A 90 -10.58 -6.34 -13.86
N GLU A 91 -9.60 -6.83 -13.09
CA GLU A 91 -9.05 -6.08 -11.95
C GLU A 91 -8.47 -4.74 -12.43
N LEU A 92 -8.82 -3.66 -11.74
CA LEU A 92 -8.37 -2.32 -12.11
C LEU A 92 -6.85 -2.19 -11.98
N ASP A 93 -6.18 -1.77 -13.05
CA ASP A 93 -4.80 -1.29 -12.96
C ASP A 93 -4.80 0.10 -12.32
N ASP A 94 -4.25 0.22 -11.11
CA ASP A 94 -4.08 1.49 -10.38
C ASP A 94 -3.33 2.57 -11.18
N ARG A 95 -2.62 2.22 -12.25
CA ARG A 95 -1.99 3.18 -13.18
C ARG A 95 -3.00 3.89 -14.06
N ALA A 96 -4.14 3.27 -14.34
CA ALA A 96 -5.23 3.85 -15.12
C ALA A 96 -5.83 5.06 -14.41
N THR A 97 -6.10 4.90 -13.10
CA THR A 97 -6.66 5.95 -12.25
C THR A 97 -5.78 6.12 -11.00
N PRO A 98 -4.65 6.83 -11.11
CA PRO A 98 -3.74 6.99 -9.98
C PRO A 98 -4.46 7.63 -8.80
N PRO A 99 -4.26 7.12 -7.56
CA PRO A 99 -4.85 7.73 -6.39
C PRO A 99 -4.47 9.21 -6.30
N MET A 100 -5.45 10.07 -6.05
CA MET A 100 -5.20 11.46 -5.72
C MET A 100 -4.50 11.54 -4.36
N THR A 101 -3.72 12.60 -4.12
CA THR A 101 -2.99 12.78 -2.86
C THR A 101 -3.89 12.55 -1.65
N GLY A 102 -3.68 11.44 -0.92
CA GLY A 102 -4.43 11.10 0.29
C GLY A 102 -5.58 10.11 0.12
N SER A 103 -5.88 9.61 -1.08
CA SER A 103 -6.81 8.48 -1.28
C SER A 103 -6.06 7.21 -1.66
N ARG A 104 -6.56 6.05 -1.23
CA ARG A 104 -6.18 4.73 -1.78
C ARG A 104 -7.35 4.22 -2.61
N THR A 105 -7.10 3.46 -3.68
CA THR A 105 -8.16 2.88 -4.53
C THR A 105 -9.20 2.12 -3.68
N SER A 106 -8.74 1.35 -2.70
CA SER A 106 -9.64 0.66 -1.75
C SER A 106 -10.50 1.60 -0.91
N SER A 107 -10.01 2.77 -0.50
CA SER A 107 -10.84 3.74 0.24
C SER A 107 -11.90 4.37 -0.67
N VAL A 108 -11.58 4.54 -1.97
CA VAL A 108 -12.57 5.03 -2.94
C VAL A 108 -13.64 3.96 -3.18
N GLY A 109 -13.25 2.68 -3.33
CA GLY A 109 -14.20 1.56 -3.44
C GLY A 109 -15.13 1.48 -2.23
N GLN A 110 -14.60 1.61 -1.02
CA GLN A 110 -15.41 1.67 0.20
C GLN A 110 -16.42 2.81 0.18
N ASN A 111 -15.98 4.02 -0.16
CA ASN A 111 -16.87 5.17 -0.19
C ASN A 111 -17.95 5.01 -1.26
N MET A 112 -17.60 4.50 -2.43
CA MET A 112 -18.58 4.19 -3.49
C MET A 112 -19.58 3.12 -3.05
N ALA A 113 -19.18 2.14 -2.24
CA ALA A 113 -20.12 1.15 -1.72
C ALA A 113 -21.07 1.73 -0.67
N TYR A 114 -20.57 2.46 0.33
CA TYR A 114 -21.36 2.77 1.55
C TYR A 114 -21.67 4.26 1.78
N GLN A 115 -20.88 5.18 1.25
CA GLN A 115 -20.96 6.60 1.61
C GLN A 115 -21.52 7.47 0.50
N TYR A 116 -21.20 7.15 -0.76
CA TYR A 116 -21.62 7.93 -1.91
C TYR A 116 -23.08 7.64 -2.27
N ASP A 117 -23.78 8.69 -2.65
CA ASP A 117 -25.09 8.54 -3.30
C ASP A 117 -24.94 8.12 -4.77
N ASP A 118 -26.06 7.83 -5.44
CA ASP A 118 -26.04 7.36 -6.83
C ASP A 118 -25.47 8.40 -7.80
N GLU A 119 -25.61 9.70 -7.51
CA GLU A 119 -25.05 10.76 -8.35
C GLU A 119 -23.52 10.81 -8.21
N GLU A 120 -23.02 10.78 -6.98
CA GLU A 120 -21.58 10.71 -6.68
C GLU A 120 -20.94 9.42 -7.22
N ARG A 121 -21.62 8.27 -7.08
CA ARG A 121 -21.20 6.99 -7.65
C ARG A 121 -21.12 7.06 -9.17
N MET A 122 -22.10 7.67 -9.83
CA MET A 122 -22.13 7.82 -11.28
C MET A 122 -21.03 8.76 -11.78
N GLU A 123 -20.80 9.89 -11.10
CA GLU A 123 -19.71 10.81 -11.41
C GLU A 123 -18.35 10.11 -11.30
N MET A 124 -18.15 9.37 -10.21
CA MET A 124 -16.92 8.61 -9.99
C MET A 124 -16.78 7.48 -11.03
N GLY A 125 -17.87 6.77 -11.33
CA GLY A 125 -17.91 5.73 -12.35
C GLY A 125 -17.45 6.25 -13.72
N ARG A 126 -17.99 7.39 -14.15
CA ARG A 126 -17.58 8.07 -15.39
C ARG A 126 -16.09 8.41 -15.38
N PHE A 127 -15.60 8.96 -14.28
CA PHE A 127 -14.19 9.31 -14.13
C PHE A 127 -13.27 8.09 -14.29
N TYR A 128 -13.59 6.97 -13.66
CA TYR A 128 -12.81 5.74 -13.78
C TYR A 128 -12.88 5.15 -15.19
N ILE A 129 -14.08 5.03 -15.79
CA ILE A 129 -14.23 4.48 -17.14
C ILE A 129 -13.48 5.33 -18.18
N GLU A 130 -13.56 6.66 -18.09
CA GLU A 130 -12.83 7.56 -18.99
C GLU A 130 -11.30 7.36 -18.88
N ASN A 131 -10.78 7.27 -17.64
CA ASN A 131 -9.37 7.07 -17.40
C ASN A 131 -8.88 5.69 -17.84
N VAL A 132 -9.69 4.65 -17.58
CA VAL A 132 -9.41 3.28 -17.98
C VAL A 132 -9.35 3.14 -19.49
N ASN A 133 -10.31 3.70 -20.22
CA ASN A 133 -10.30 3.66 -21.69
C ASN A 133 -9.10 4.43 -22.26
N ARG A 134 -8.75 5.60 -21.71
CA ARG A 134 -7.52 6.32 -22.07
C ARG A 134 -6.25 5.51 -21.77
N TYR A 135 -6.24 4.80 -20.65
CA TYR A 135 -5.10 3.98 -20.26
C TYR A 135 -4.95 2.75 -21.17
N ARG A 136 -6.05 2.09 -21.52
CA ARG A 136 -6.09 1.01 -22.51
C ARG A 136 -5.45 1.43 -23.84
N GLU A 137 -5.83 2.59 -24.38
CA GLU A 137 -5.22 3.13 -25.62
C GLU A 137 -3.70 3.30 -25.47
N THR A 138 -3.23 3.69 -24.28
CA THR A 138 -1.80 3.84 -23.98
C THR A 138 -1.09 2.48 -23.94
N VAL A 139 -1.72 1.47 -23.35
CA VAL A 139 -1.17 0.09 -23.29
C VAL A 139 -1.13 -0.52 -24.69
N GLU A 140 -2.22 -0.44 -25.44
CA GLU A 140 -2.33 -0.99 -26.80
C GLU A 140 -1.38 -0.30 -27.80
N SER A 141 -1.08 0.98 -27.60
CA SER A 141 -0.13 1.73 -28.44
C SER A 141 1.35 1.46 -28.13
N GLY A 142 1.65 0.55 -27.19
CA GLY A 142 3.01 0.14 -26.84
C GLY A 142 3.56 0.75 -25.55
N GLY A 143 2.67 1.26 -24.68
CA GLY A 143 3.01 1.75 -23.34
C GLY A 143 3.30 3.24 -23.28
N PRO A 144 3.54 3.76 -22.06
CA PRO A 144 3.73 5.18 -21.85
C PRO A 144 5.01 5.70 -22.54
N PRO A 145 5.07 6.99 -22.89
CA PRO A 145 6.24 7.57 -23.56
C PRO A 145 7.55 7.32 -22.80
N ILE A 146 8.67 7.16 -23.51
CA ILE A 146 9.99 6.83 -22.92
C ILE A 146 10.41 7.72 -21.73
N TYR A 147 9.99 8.99 -21.69
CA TYR A 147 10.34 9.89 -20.59
C TYR A 147 9.65 9.53 -19.26
N THR A 148 8.57 8.75 -19.27
CA THR A 148 7.94 8.22 -18.06
C THR A 148 8.83 7.22 -17.32
N ALA A 149 9.83 6.63 -17.99
CA ALA A 149 10.88 5.84 -17.34
C ALA A 149 11.79 6.67 -16.40
N LEU A 150 11.69 8.01 -16.46
CA LEU A 150 12.38 8.92 -15.55
C LEU A 150 11.53 9.28 -14.33
N GLU A 151 10.25 8.91 -14.31
CA GLU A 151 9.42 9.06 -13.12
C GLU A 151 9.92 8.10 -12.03
N PRO A 152 9.93 8.52 -10.76
CA PRO A 152 10.26 7.62 -9.67
C PRO A 152 9.32 6.40 -9.70
N PRO A 153 9.83 5.20 -9.39
CA PRO A 153 9.01 4.00 -9.37
C PRO A 153 7.84 4.20 -8.41
N ARG A 154 6.62 3.93 -8.89
CA ARG A 154 5.43 3.98 -8.05
C ARG A 154 5.37 2.71 -7.23
N TYR A 155 5.04 2.84 -5.94
CA TYR A 155 4.89 1.73 -4.99
C TYR A 155 3.51 1.09 -5.19
N VAL A 156 3.24 0.60 -6.40
CA VAL A 156 1.95 0.04 -6.80
C VAL A 156 2.22 -1.40 -7.21
N ASP A 157 1.44 -2.34 -6.68
CA ASP A 157 1.62 -3.77 -6.90
C ASP A 157 1.63 -4.16 -8.40
N ASP A 158 2.22 -5.32 -8.62
CA ASP A 158 3.23 -5.59 -9.65
C ASP A 158 2.68 -6.00 -11.04
N GLN A 159 1.40 -5.79 -11.35
CA GLN A 159 0.84 -6.23 -12.64
C GLN A 159 0.24 -5.08 -13.43
N GLN A 160 1.03 -4.58 -14.38
CA GLN A 160 0.55 -3.70 -15.43
C GLN A 160 -0.32 -4.50 -16.40
N TRP A 161 -1.44 -3.94 -16.85
CA TRP A 161 -2.17 -4.53 -17.97
C TRP A 161 -1.28 -4.65 -19.21
N THR A 162 -1.41 -5.77 -19.89
CA THR A 162 -0.74 -6.03 -21.16
C THR A 162 -1.73 -5.92 -22.32
N ALA A 163 -1.24 -5.56 -23.50
CA ALA A 163 -2.07 -5.53 -24.70
C ALA A 163 -2.73 -6.90 -24.98
N GLU A 164 -2.00 -8.00 -24.78
CA GLU A 164 -2.51 -9.37 -24.94
C GLU A 164 -3.66 -9.69 -23.97
N GLN A 165 -3.62 -9.21 -22.72
CA GLN A 165 -4.74 -9.34 -21.80
C GLN A 165 -5.96 -8.56 -22.31
N LEU A 166 -5.77 -7.30 -22.72
CA LEU A 166 -6.82 -6.39 -23.17
C LEU A 166 -7.48 -6.82 -24.49
N GLU A 167 -6.80 -7.58 -25.34
CA GLU A 167 -7.38 -8.16 -26.56
C GLU A 167 -8.61 -9.06 -26.30
N ASN A 168 -8.74 -9.60 -25.08
CA ASN A 168 -9.86 -10.46 -24.70
C ASN A 168 -11.08 -9.68 -24.16
N TYR A 169 -10.98 -8.35 -24.04
CA TYR A 169 -12.02 -7.50 -23.46
C TYR A 169 -12.60 -6.55 -24.50
N GLU A 170 -13.91 -6.33 -24.44
CA GLU A 170 -14.60 -5.31 -25.24
C GLU A 170 -14.49 -3.91 -24.60
N GLU A 171 -15.26 -2.93 -25.06
CA GLU A 171 -15.25 -1.57 -24.49
C GLU A 171 -15.65 -1.62 -23.02
N PHE A 172 -14.91 -0.91 -22.16
CA PHE A 172 -15.21 -0.86 -20.73
C PHE A 172 -16.32 0.16 -20.47
N GLU A 173 -17.40 -0.28 -19.84
CA GLU A 173 -18.64 0.49 -19.69
C GLU A 173 -19.13 0.57 -18.24
N SER A 174 -18.70 -0.34 -17.37
CA SER A 174 -19.18 -0.40 -16.00
C SER A 174 -18.11 -0.80 -15.01
N ILE A 175 -18.41 -0.59 -13.73
CA ILE A 175 -17.51 -0.86 -12.61
C ILE A 175 -18.26 -1.68 -11.58
N SER A 176 -17.64 -2.75 -11.11
CA SER A 176 -18.13 -3.58 -10.00
C SER A 176 -17.21 -3.43 -8.80
N ILE A 177 -17.80 -3.24 -7.62
CA ILE A 177 -17.07 -3.10 -6.37
C ILE A 177 -17.29 -4.35 -5.53
N TYR A 178 -16.18 -4.90 -5.06
CA TYR A 178 -16.14 -6.09 -4.23
C TYR A 178 -15.53 -5.75 -2.87
N GLU A 179 -16.08 -6.31 -1.81
CA GLU A 179 -15.37 -6.49 -0.54
C GLU A 179 -14.61 -7.81 -0.59
N ARG A 180 -13.32 -7.76 -0.22
CA ARG A 180 -12.48 -8.95 -0.14
C ARG A 180 -11.88 -9.06 1.24
N THR A 181 -12.09 -10.22 1.85
CA THR A 181 -11.46 -10.58 3.11
C THR A 181 -10.47 -11.69 2.85
N ILE A 182 -9.19 -11.37 3.05
CA ILE A 182 -8.09 -12.33 2.95
C ILE A 182 -7.69 -12.74 4.35
N VAL A 183 -7.74 -14.04 4.61
CA VAL A 183 -7.14 -14.65 5.80
C VAL A 183 -5.81 -15.27 5.40
N VAL A 184 -4.74 -14.76 5.98
CA VAL A 184 -3.37 -15.24 5.79
C VAL A 184 -3.01 -16.11 6.99
N ASN A 185 -2.21 -17.15 6.75
CA ASN A 185 -1.76 -18.05 7.81
C ASN A 185 -0.91 -17.34 8.89
N GLU A 186 -0.67 -18.01 10.02
CA GLU A 186 0.13 -17.48 11.15
C GLU A 186 1.53 -16.99 10.73
N ASP A 187 2.11 -17.61 9.70
CA ASP A 187 3.42 -17.25 9.14
C ASP A 187 3.37 -16.14 8.07
N SER A 188 2.17 -15.66 7.73
CA SER A 188 1.89 -14.63 6.72
C SER A 188 2.48 -14.91 5.32
N ASP A 189 2.70 -16.18 4.97
CA ASP A 189 3.34 -16.60 3.72
C ASP A 189 2.38 -17.29 2.73
N ALA A 190 1.16 -17.59 3.15
CA ALA A 190 0.13 -18.18 2.31
C ALA A 190 -1.27 -17.67 2.66
N VAL A 191 -2.08 -17.44 1.62
CA VAL A 191 -3.52 -17.16 1.77
C VAL A 191 -4.24 -18.46 2.11
N GLU A 192 -4.87 -18.53 3.27
CA GLU A 192 -5.67 -19.69 3.70
C GLU A 192 -7.10 -19.60 3.19
N ARG A 193 -7.68 -18.40 3.25
CA ARG A 193 -9.07 -18.14 2.86
C ARG A 193 -9.16 -16.81 2.13
N ASN A 194 -9.99 -16.79 1.09
CA ASN A 194 -10.34 -15.60 0.35
C ASN A 194 -11.86 -15.58 0.20
N GLU A 195 -12.49 -14.57 0.78
CA GLU A 195 -13.92 -14.32 0.66
C GLU A 195 -14.12 -13.07 -0.21
N GLU A 196 -15.01 -13.16 -1.19
CA GLU A 196 -15.34 -12.07 -2.08
C GLU A 196 -16.85 -11.84 -2.04
N THR A 197 -17.25 -10.61 -1.74
CA THR A 197 -18.66 -10.19 -1.68
C THR A 197 -18.87 -9.05 -2.65
N HIS A 198 -19.74 -9.26 -3.65
CA HIS A 198 -20.12 -8.21 -4.59
C HIS A 198 -21.07 -7.21 -3.90
N LEU A 199 -20.70 -5.92 -3.90
CA LEU A 199 -21.44 -4.86 -3.22
C LEU A 199 -22.30 -4.04 -4.18
N VAL A 200 -21.69 -3.47 -5.21
CA VAL A 200 -22.36 -2.53 -6.11
C VAL A 200 -21.79 -2.59 -7.52
N THR A 201 -22.67 -2.50 -8.51
CA THR A 201 -22.32 -2.28 -9.92
C THR A 201 -22.78 -0.90 -10.36
N ILE A 202 -21.89 -0.14 -10.97
CA ILE A 202 -22.16 1.18 -11.55
C ILE A 202 -21.98 1.06 -13.06
N ASP A 203 -23.11 1.07 -13.77
CA ASP A 203 -23.16 1.02 -15.23
C ASP A 203 -23.24 2.44 -15.79
N VAL A 204 -22.12 2.89 -16.35
CA VAL A 204 -21.98 4.25 -16.88
C VAL A 204 -22.71 4.39 -18.22
N ALA A 205 -22.75 3.33 -19.03
CA ALA A 205 -23.40 3.35 -20.34
C ALA A 205 -24.92 3.45 -20.22
N ASN A 206 -25.51 2.74 -19.25
CA ASN A 206 -26.95 2.75 -18.99
C ASN A 206 -27.39 3.75 -17.92
N GLU A 207 -26.44 4.47 -17.29
CA GLU A 207 -26.68 5.38 -16.17
C GLU A 207 -27.42 4.73 -14.99
N THR A 208 -27.07 3.49 -14.66
CA THR A 208 -27.72 2.73 -13.57
C THR A 208 -26.74 2.33 -12.48
N VAL A 209 -27.19 2.37 -11.23
CA VAL A 209 -26.48 1.82 -10.07
C VAL A 209 -27.30 0.64 -9.55
N THR A 210 -26.66 -0.51 -9.38
CA THR A 210 -27.28 -1.73 -8.85
C THR A 210 -26.54 -2.16 -7.59
N GLU A 211 -27.19 -2.04 -6.44
CA GLU A 211 -26.69 -2.54 -5.17
C GLU A 211 -27.10 -4.00 -4.97
N ASN A 212 -26.22 -4.78 -4.34
CA ASN A 212 -26.53 -6.14 -3.93
C ASN A 212 -27.04 -6.13 -2.48
N GLU A 213 -28.36 -6.11 -2.30
CA GLU A 213 -29.03 -5.99 -1.00
C GLU A 213 -28.60 -7.07 0.02
N THR A 214 -28.19 -8.26 -0.45
CA THR A 214 -27.79 -9.36 0.45
C THR A 214 -26.46 -9.11 1.16
N ALA A 215 -25.62 -8.21 0.66
CA ALA A 215 -24.32 -7.89 1.24
C ALA A 215 -24.36 -6.71 2.24
N LEU A 216 -25.39 -5.86 2.15
CA LEU A 216 -25.49 -4.62 2.93
C LEU A 216 -26.25 -4.79 4.26
N GLU A 217 -26.98 -5.89 4.45
CA GLU A 217 -27.72 -6.16 5.69
C GLU A 217 -26.82 -6.65 6.84
N ASP A 218 -25.74 -7.38 6.55
CA ASP A 218 -24.88 -8.04 7.56
C ASP A 218 -24.02 -7.07 8.41
N GLU A 219 -23.82 -5.81 7.99
CA GLU A 219 -23.13 -4.79 8.80
C GLU A 219 -24.06 -3.93 9.68
N SER A 220 -25.38 -4.05 9.51
CA SER A 220 -26.37 -3.25 10.26
C SER A 220 -26.91 -3.92 11.53
N ALA A 221 -26.41 -5.11 11.86
CA ALA A 221 -26.82 -5.95 13.00
C ALA A 221 -25.76 -6.01 14.11
#